data_AF-A0A814D1M6-F1
#
_entry.id   AF-A0A814D1M6-F1
#
_cell.length_a   1.000
_cell.length_b   1.000
_cell.length_c   1.000
_cell.angle_alpha   90.00
_cell.angle_beta   90.00
_cell.angle_gamma   90.00
#
_symmetry.space_group_name_H-M   'P 1'
#
loop_
_entity.id
_entity.type
_entity.pdbx_description
1 polymer ?
#
loop_
_entity_poly.entity_id
_entity_poly.type
_entity_poly.pdbx_seq_one_letter_code
_entity_poly.pdbx_strand_id
1 'polypeptide(L)'
;MSKTYKTAICIIPPEKFWEKIQNIRSIHDKAYKRWMPHINLIYPFVTNEKENFKQMKETIEPILLKKFSKQPRIHIKFDENSFHYFNQKNTCTFHLSPNFPEKILELQQCIENIIPTYNELSKKSNDGFKPHLTLGQVSSHQINKILSDLKSDWKTIEFDLDEVYFISRENDDDPFIIKEVLLLHSDQETQIEIPVVEVINEPVKNILTNQFLLTVIPPSEFSTKIHLLFENTSFKPLKPFHLIIKKLSNNDMNEVQSKLQSFPKFNIEFDKNSMCYNYNTGKLFLRPKLNDNIVSLQKLVDYDNQGETIGMLLGEINKLDLTVLAEHFKQNWTITDFDVDRLHIIASDGNEQNSYHFTDTFILKQCSFS
;
A
#
# COMPACT_ATOMS: atom_id res chain seq x y z
N MET A 1 -20.81 16.27 -5.56
CA MET A 1 -19.80 15.75 -6.50
C MET A 1 -20.53 15.11 -7.67
N SER A 2 -20.03 15.24 -8.90
CA SER A 2 -20.67 14.67 -10.11
C SER A 2 -20.24 13.21 -10.33
N LYS A 3 -21.03 12.46 -11.11
CA LYS A 3 -20.75 11.05 -11.44
C LYS A 3 -20.00 10.91 -12.75
N THR A 4 -19.18 9.87 -12.87
CA THR A 4 -18.48 9.51 -14.11
C THR A 4 -18.34 7.99 -14.28
N TYR A 5 -18.39 7.53 -15.53
CA TYR A 5 -18.09 6.15 -15.92
C TYR A 5 -16.58 5.86 -16.01
N LYS A 6 -15.76 6.79 -15.53
CA LYS A 6 -14.30 6.66 -15.44
C LYS A 6 -13.82 6.26 -14.05
N THR A 7 -14.73 6.06 -13.10
CA THR A 7 -14.42 5.66 -11.72
C THR A 7 -15.42 4.63 -11.22
N ALA A 8 -14.98 3.79 -10.28
CA ALA A 8 -15.83 2.77 -9.65
C ALA A 8 -15.33 2.44 -8.23
N ILE A 9 -16.23 1.88 -7.41
CA ILE A 9 -15.86 1.08 -6.23
C ILE A 9 -16.03 -0.39 -6.61
N CYS A 10 -15.00 -1.21 -6.40
CA CYS A 10 -15.05 -2.62 -6.77
C CYS A 10 -14.30 -3.54 -5.80
N ILE A 11 -14.66 -4.83 -5.84
CA ILE A 11 -13.84 -5.92 -5.33
C ILE A 11 -12.89 -6.34 -6.45
N ILE A 12 -11.63 -6.58 -6.12
CA ILE A 12 -10.62 -7.11 -7.05
C ILE A 12 -10.10 -8.42 -6.43
N PRO A 13 -10.13 -9.57 -7.14
CA PRO A 13 -9.59 -10.81 -6.61
C PRO A 13 -8.05 -10.71 -6.48
N PRO A 14 -7.42 -11.48 -5.59
CA PRO A 14 -5.96 -11.52 -5.48
C PRO A 14 -5.25 -11.82 -6.80
N GLU A 15 -4.12 -11.16 -7.07
CA GLU A 15 -3.37 -11.27 -8.33
C GLU A 15 -2.96 -12.70 -8.70
N LYS A 16 -2.73 -13.58 -7.71
CA LYS A 16 -2.45 -15.01 -7.92
C LYS A 16 -3.52 -15.75 -8.74
N PHE A 17 -4.74 -15.22 -8.81
CA PHE A 17 -5.84 -15.79 -9.61
C PHE A 17 -6.02 -15.10 -10.96
N TRP A 18 -5.32 -13.99 -11.21
CA TRP A 18 -5.54 -13.18 -12.39
C TRP A 18 -5.18 -13.90 -13.66
N GLU A 19 -4.05 -14.61 -13.72
CA GLU A 19 -3.64 -15.33 -14.92
C GLU A 19 -4.78 -16.22 -15.45
N LYS A 20 -5.38 -17.01 -14.57
CA LYS A 20 -6.49 -17.89 -14.92
C LYS A 20 -7.70 -17.12 -15.47
N ILE A 21 -8.10 -16.04 -14.82
CA ILE A 21 -9.26 -15.23 -15.22
C ILE A 21 -8.95 -14.48 -16.53
N GLN A 22 -7.77 -13.89 -16.61
CA GLN A 22 -7.31 -13.06 -17.72
C GLN A 22 -7.03 -13.87 -18.98
N ASN A 23 -6.62 -15.13 -18.87
CA ASN A 23 -6.49 -16.03 -20.03
C ASN A 23 -7.84 -16.17 -20.75
N ILE A 24 -8.94 -16.32 -20.01
CA ILE A 24 -10.29 -16.38 -20.58
C ILE A 24 -10.68 -15.01 -21.16
N ARG A 25 -10.50 -13.94 -20.37
CA ARG A 25 -10.88 -12.57 -20.76
C ARG A 25 -10.11 -12.08 -21.99
N SER A 26 -8.85 -12.46 -22.16
CA SER A 26 -8.02 -12.06 -23.31
C SER A 26 -8.61 -12.50 -24.65
N ILE A 27 -9.37 -13.59 -24.66
CA ILE A 27 -10.01 -14.16 -25.83
C ILE A 27 -11.41 -13.59 -26.03
N HIS A 28 -12.16 -13.38 -24.93
CA HIS A 28 -13.60 -13.16 -24.98
C HIS A 28 -14.09 -11.79 -24.51
N ASP A 29 -13.31 -11.05 -23.74
CA ASP A 29 -13.75 -9.79 -23.13
C ASP A 29 -13.16 -8.58 -23.86
N LYS A 30 -14.02 -7.80 -24.52
CA LYS A 30 -13.60 -6.54 -25.15
C LYS A 30 -13.04 -5.53 -24.15
N ALA A 31 -13.39 -5.67 -22.87
CA ALA A 31 -12.92 -4.81 -21.80
C ALA A 31 -11.61 -5.30 -21.16
N TYR A 32 -11.03 -6.42 -21.62
CA TYR A 32 -9.84 -7.06 -21.07
C TYR A 32 -8.68 -6.10 -20.79
N LYS A 33 -8.30 -5.28 -21.78
CA LYS A 33 -7.18 -4.33 -21.65
C LYS A 33 -7.48 -3.18 -20.68
N ARG A 34 -8.76 -2.83 -20.57
CA ARG A 34 -9.21 -1.65 -19.84
C ARG A 34 -9.48 -1.95 -18.37
N TRP A 35 -9.96 -3.15 -18.06
CA TRP A 35 -10.38 -3.51 -16.71
C TRP A 35 -9.55 -4.68 -16.20
N MET A 36 -9.00 -4.56 -14.99
CA MET A 36 -8.58 -5.72 -14.21
C MET A 36 -9.78 -6.64 -13.91
N PRO A 37 -9.58 -7.92 -13.53
CA PRO A 37 -10.63 -8.73 -12.94
C PRO A 37 -11.29 -8.00 -11.76
N HIS A 38 -12.61 -7.90 -11.74
CA HIS A 38 -13.31 -7.12 -10.71
C HIS A 38 -14.78 -7.53 -10.57
N ILE A 39 -15.38 -7.18 -9.43
CA ILE A 39 -16.82 -7.12 -9.20
C ILE A 39 -17.16 -5.68 -8.84
N ASN A 40 -17.96 -5.00 -9.66
CA ASN A 40 -18.38 -3.63 -9.33
C ASN A 40 -19.34 -3.63 -8.14
N LEU A 41 -19.09 -2.77 -7.16
CA LEU A 41 -19.99 -2.47 -6.05
C LEU A 41 -20.74 -1.16 -6.28
N ILE A 42 -20.05 -0.14 -6.82
CA ILE A 42 -20.64 1.15 -7.21
C ILE A 42 -20.04 1.57 -8.56
N TYR A 43 -20.89 1.76 -9.56
CA TYR A 43 -20.49 2.24 -10.89
C TYR A 43 -21.69 2.82 -11.64
N PRO A 44 -21.64 4.05 -12.17
CA PRO A 44 -20.54 5.03 -12.11
C PRO A 44 -20.29 5.56 -10.69
N PHE A 45 -19.12 6.14 -10.46
CA PHE A 45 -18.72 6.71 -9.17
C PHE A 45 -18.32 8.19 -9.32
N VAL A 46 -17.70 8.79 -8.30
CA VAL A 46 -17.36 10.21 -8.24
C VAL A 46 -16.28 10.61 -9.25
N THR A 47 -16.21 11.87 -9.69
CA THR A 47 -15.11 12.36 -10.56
C THR A 47 -13.73 12.12 -9.94
N ASN A 48 -12.74 11.87 -10.80
CA ASN A 48 -11.33 11.55 -10.48
C ASN A 48 -10.54 12.76 -9.95
N GLU A 49 -11.15 13.55 -9.06
CA GLU A 49 -10.49 14.62 -8.32
C GLU A 49 -9.99 14.05 -7.00
N LYS A 50 -8.74 14.37 -6.64
CA LYS A 50 -8.10 13.85 -5.41
C LYS A 50 -8.94 14.10 -4.16
N GLU A 51 -9.50 15.30 -4.02
CA GLU A 51 -10.33 15.66 -2.86
C GLU A 51 -11.63 14.87 -2.81
N ASN A 52 -12.23 14.51 -3.96
CA ASN A 52 -13.43 13.69 -3.99
C ASN A 52 -13.15 12.26 -3.51
N PHE A 53 -12.03 11.66 -3.92
CA PHE A 53 -11.63 10.32 -3.49
C PHE A 53 -11.30 10.31 -1.99
N LYS A 54 -10.54 11.31 -1.52
CA LYS A 54 -10.25 11.50 -0.09
C LYS A 54 -11.52 11.61 0.73
N GLN A 55 -12.42 12.52 0.37
CA GLN A 55 -13.68 12.73 1.08
C GLN A 55 -14.54 11.46 1.09
N MET A 56 -14.63 10.75 -0.05
CA MET A 56 -15.38 9.49 -0.13
C MET A 56 -14.78 8.41 0.77
N LYS A 57 -13.46 8.27 0.81
CA LYS A 57 -12.79 7.31 1.67
C LYS A 57 -13.03 7.62 3.14
N GLU A 58 -12.79 8.87 3.56
CA GLU A 58 -13.03 9.33 4.94
C GLU A 58 -14.50 9.17 5.37
N THR A 59 -15.43 9.19 4.41
CA THR A 59 -16.87 8.98 4.69
C THR A 59 -17.22 7.49 4.78
N ILE A 60 -16.67 6.65 3.91
CA ILE A 60 -17.09 5.24 3.75
C ILE A 60 -16.32 4.30 4.68
N GLU A 61 -14.99 4.40 4.70
CA GLU A 61 -14.11 3.42 5.35
C GLU A 61 -14.38 3.26 6.86
N PRO A 62 -14.57 4.32 7.67
CA PRO A 62 -14.84 4.15 9.10
C PRO A 62 -16.11 3.37 9.39
N ILE A 63 -17.13 3.48 8.52
CA ILE A 63 -18.41 2.78 8.67
C ILE A 63 -18.24 1.31 8.27
N LEU A 64 -17.47 1.03 7.21
CA LEU A 64 -17.13 -0.33 6.82
C LEU A 64 -16.34 -1.04 7.93
N LEU A 65 -15.27 -0.43 8.43
CA LEU A 65 -14.49 -0.95 9.56
C LEU A 65 -15.37 -1.21 10.78
N LYS A 66 -16.22 -0.26 11.18
CA LYS A 66 -17.13 -0.44 12.32
C LYS A 66 -18.09 -1.62 12.12
N LYS A 67 -18.57 -1.85 10.90
CA LYS A 67 -19.57 -2.88 10.60
C LYS A 67 -18.96 -4.27 10.43
N PHE A 68 -17.83 -4.37 9.72
CA PHE A 68 -17.28 -5.64 9.25
C PHE A 68 -16.10 -6.15 10.10
N SER A 69 -15.35 -5.29 10.82
CA SER A 69 -14.18 -5.71 11.62
C SER A 69 -14.45 -6.80 12.66
N LYS A 70 -15.67 -6.87 13.20
CA LYS A 70 -16.10 -7.87 14.21
C LYS A 70 -16.84 -9.06 13.60
N GLN A 71 -16.96 -9.11 12.27
CA GLN A 71 -17.61 -10.20 11.57
C GLN A 71 -16.54 -11.11 10.94
N PRO A 72 -16.84 -12.41 10.74
CA PRO A 72 -16.03 -13.24 9.88
C PRO A 72 -15.80 -12.56 8.52
N ARG A 73 -14.61 -12.76 7.96
CA ARG A 73 -14.27 -12.23 6.64
C ARG A 73 -15.28 -12.70 5.60
N ILE A 74 -15.54 -11.86 4.61
CA ILE A 74 -16.43 -12.19 3.50
C ILE A 74 -15.67 -13.17 2.61
N HIS A 75 -16.03 -14.45 2.70
CA HIS A 75 -15.43 -15.49 1.87
C HIS A 75 -16.06 -15.50 0.47
N ILE A 76 -15.25 -15.30 -0.56
CA ILE A 76 -15.65 -15.32 -1.97
C ILE A 76 -15.18 -16.63 -2.58
N LYS A 77 -16.11 -17.38 -3.16
CA LYS A 77 -15.84 -18.63 -3.86
C LYS A 77 -16.44 -18.62 -5.26
N PHE A 78 -15.64 -19.06 -6.22
CA PHE A 78 -16.01 -19.33 -7.59
C PHE A 78 -15.64 -20.77 -7.97
N ASP A 79 -16.63 -21.67 -8.05
CA ASP A 79 -16.49 -23.03 -8.54
C ASP A 79 -17.18 -23.22 -9.90
N GLU A 80 -17.31 -24.46 -10.38
CA GLU A 80 -17.93 -24.77 -11.67
C GLU A 80 -19.41 -24.36 -11.77
N ASN A 81 -20.08 -24.14 -10.64
CA ASN A 81 -21.48 -23.71 -10.61
C ASN A 81 -21.62 -22.19 -10.66
N SER A 82 -20.53 -21.44 -10.47
CA SER A 82 -20.51 -19.97 -10.51
C SER A 82 -20.67 -19.38 -11.91
N PHE A 83 -20.59 -20.19 -12.96
CA PHE A 83 -20.69 -19.70 -14.32
C PHE A 83 -22.13 -19.40 -14.72
N HIS A 84 -22.39 -18.13 -15.00
CA HIS A 84 -23.67 -17.63 -15.48
C HIS A 84 -23.49 -16.70 -16.67
N TYR A 85 -24.62 -16.35 -17.29
CA TYR A 85 -24.64 -15.37 -18.35
C TYR A 85 -25.95 -14.60 -18.35
N PHE A 86 -25.95 -13.46 -19.01
CA PHE A 86 -27.17 -12.71 -19.33
C PHE A 86 -27.12 -12.24 -20.78
N ASN A 87 -28.31 -12.08 -21.37
CA ASN A 87 -28.45 -11.68 -22.77
C ASN A 87 -28.27 -10.17 -22.94
N GLN A 88 -27.61 -9.79 -24.03
CA GLN A 88 -27.46 -8.41 -24.51
C GLN A 88 -27.71 -8.36 -26.01
N LYS A 89 -28.87 -7.88 -26.47
CA LYS A 89 -29.23 -7.83 -27.91
C LYS A 89 -28.84 -9.10 -28.68
N ASN A 90 -27.67 -9.12 -29.34
CA ASN A 90 -27.17 -10.21 -30.19
C ASN A 90 -26.02 -11.02 -29.57
N THR A 91 -25.62 -10.74 -28.32
CA THR A 91 -24.55 -11.42 -27.60
C THR A 91 -24.99 -11.81 -26.19
N CYS A 92 -24.25 -12.71 -25.56
CA CYS A 92 -24.35 -13.01 -24.14
C CYS A 92 -23.10 -12.47 -23.44
N THR A 93 -23.27 -11.84 -22.28
CA THR A 93 -22.17 -11.57 -21.36
C THR A 93 -22.12 -12.68 -20.33
N PHE A 94 -21.00 -13.39 -20.26
CA PHE A 94 -20.80 -14.48 -19.31
C PHE A 94 -19.81 -14.07 -18.22
N HIS A 95 -20.03 -14.60 -17.04
CA HIS A 95 -19.42 -14.13 -15.81
C HIS A 95 -19.38 -15.23 -14.75
N LEU A 96 -18.59 -14.99 -13.71
CA LEU A 96 -18.65 -15.73 -12.46
C LEU A 96 -19.55 -14.97 -11.48
N SER A 97 -20.51 -15.64 -10.88
CA SER A 97 -21.27 -15.15 -9.72
C SER A 97 -20.75 -15.83 -8.45
N PRO A 98 -20.53 -15.10 -7.35
CA PRO A 98 -20.12 -15.70 -6.09
C PRO A 98 -21.18 -16.69 -5.59
N ASN A 99 -20.77 -17.87 -5.09
CA ASN A 99 -21.71 -18.90 -4.63
C ASN A 99 -22.60 -18.45 -3.46
N PHE A 100 -22.07 -17.59 -2.60
CA PHE A 100 -22.74 -17.05 -1.41
C PHE A 100 -22.68 -15.51 -1.44
N PRO A 101 -23.53 -14.87 -2.26
CA PRO A 101 -23.41 -13.44 -2.54
C PRO A 101 -23.95 -12.57 -1.39
N GLU A 102 -24.62 -13.12 -0.38
CA GLU A 102 -25.37 -12.38 0.65
C GLU A 102 -24.51 -11.33 1.36
N LYS A 103 -23.27 -11.69 1.69
CA LYS A 103 -22.33 -10.77 2.35
C LYS A 103 -21.80 -9.69 1.41
N ILE A 104 -21.69 -9.96 0.12
CA ILE A 104 -21.34 -8.95 -0.89
C ILE A 104 -22.52 -8.00 -1.12
N LEU A 105 -23.76 -8.50 -1.11
CA LEU A 105 -24.96 -7.68 -1.15
C LEU A 105 -25.05 -6.79 0.10
N GLU A 106 -24.76 -7.33 1.29
CA GLU A 106 -24.71 -6.55 2.54
C GLU A 106 -23.65 -5.45 2.47
N LEU A 107 -22.46 -5.75 1.93
CA LEU A 107 -21.38 -4.78 1.73
C LEU A 107 -21.80 -3.68 0.76
N GLN A 108 -22.34 -4.05 -0.42
CA GLN A 108 -22.77 -3.08 -1.42
C GLN A 108 -23.88 -2.18 -0.87
N GLN A 109 -24.89 -2.75 -0.21
CA GLN A 109 -25.97 -1.99 0.41
C GLN A 109 -25.46 -1.07 1.52
N CYS A 110 -24.46 -1.51 2.30
CA CYS A 110 -23.82 -0.65 3.30
C CYS A 110 -23.18 0.57 2.64
N ILE A 111 -22.41 0.38 1.57
CA ILE A 111 -21.78 1.48 0.82
C ILE A 111 -22.86 2.40 0.23
N GLU A 112 -23.87 1.85 -0.44
CA GLU A 112 -24.93 2.65 -1.05
C GLU A 112 -25.72 3.46 -0.02
N ASN A 113 -25.99 2.92 1.18
CA ASN A 113 -26.67 3.68 2.24
C ASN A 113 -25.85 4.88 2.75
N ILE A 114 -24.52 4.80 2.70
CA ILE A 114 -23.62 5.92 3.06
C ILE A 114 -23.64 6.99 1.97
N ILE A 115 -23.70 6.57 0.70
CA ILE A 115 -23.67 7.43 -0.49
C ILE A 115 -24.88 7.19 -1.40
N PRO A 116 -26.12 7.49 -0.96
CA PRO A 116 -27.37 7.02 -1.58
C PRO A 116 -27.65 7.58 -2.98
N THR A 117 -26.90 8.60 -3.38
CA THR A 117 -26.97 9.12 -4.73
C THR A 117 -26.37 8.14 -5.73
N TYR A 118 -25.42 7.26 -5.37
CA TYR A 118 -24.71 6.33 -6.29
C TYR A 118 -25.32 4.93 -6.31
N ASN A 119 -26.54 4.80 -6.85
CA ASN A 119 -27.35 3.57 -6.82
C ASN A 119 -27.67 2.98 -8.19
N GLU A 120 -26.91 3.34 -9.23
CA GLU A 120 -27.13 2.88 -10.60
C GLU A 120 -27.15 1.36 -10.74
N LEU A 121 -26.26 0.65 -10.06
CA LEU A 121 -26.20 -0.81 -10.14
C LEU A 121 -27.44 -1.46 -9.52
N SER A 122 -27.94 -0.92 -8.41
CA SER A 122 -29.17 -1.37 -7.76
C SER A 122 -30.42 -1.06 -8.59
N LYS A 123 -30.41 0.02 -9.37
CA LYS A 123 -31.54 0.42 -10.23
C LYS A 123 -31.48 -0.15 -11.65
N LYS A 124 -30.40 -0.84 -12.01
CA LYS A 124 -30.18 -1.33 -13.38
C LYS A 124 -31.18 -2.40 -13.81
N SER A 125 -31.72 -3.16 -12.85
CA SER A 125 -32.72 -4.20 -13.10
C SER A 125 -33.71 -4.29 -11.95
N ASN A 126 -34.90 -4.86 -12.20
CA ASN A 126 -35.90 -5.11 -11.15
C ASN A 126 -35.40 -6.07 -10.07
N ASP A 127 -34.41 -6.89 -10.40
CA ASP A 127 -33.81 -7.86 -9.47
C ASP A 127 -32.71 -7.23 -8.58
N GLY A 128 -32.49 -5.92 -8.70
CA GLY A 128 -31.49 -5.20 -7.91
C GLY A 128 -30.05 -5.45 -8.36
N PHE A 129 -29.12 -5.20 -7.42
CA PHE A 129 -27.70 -5.43 -7.59
C PHE A 129 -27.39 -6.94 -7.63
N LYS A 130 -26.62 -7.37 -8.63
CA LYS A 130 -26.13 -8.75 -8.77
C LYS A 130 -24.60 -8.74 -8.89
N PRO A 131 -23.85 -9.20 -7.87
CA PRO A 131 -22.39 -9.23 -7.94
C PRO A 131 -21.93 -10.27 -8.96
N HIS A 132 -21.07 -9.85 -9.88
CA HIS A 132 -20.49 -10.73 -10.88
C HIS A 132 -19.12 -10.25 -11.35
N LEU A 133 -18.26 -11.20 -11.72
CA LEU A 133 -16.98 -10.97 -12.37
C LEU A 133 -17.11 -11.34 -13.85
N THR A 134 -17.08 -10.34 -14.74
CA THR A 134 -17.24 -10.57 -16.18
C THR A 134 -16.04 -11.31 -16.77
N LEU A 135 -16.30 -12.38 -17.52
CA LEU A 135 -15.29 -13.18 -18.22
C LEU A 135 -15.26 -12.92 -19.73
N GLY A 136 -16.36 -12.44 -20.31
CA GLY A 136 -16.37 -12.03 -21.71
C GLY A 136 -17.75 -11.90 -22.31
N GLN A 137 -17.78 -11.65 -23.62
CA GLN A 137 -19.01 -11.57 -24.42
C GLN A 137 -18.87 -12.42 -25.67
N VAL A 138 -19.90 -13.22 -25.97
CA VAL A 138 -19.89 -14.19 -27.07
C VAL A 138 -21.24 -14.20 -27.77
N SER A 139 -21.32 -14.75 -28.98
CA SER A 139 -22.61 -14.93 -29.65
C SER A 139 -23.51 -15.89 -28.86
N SER A 140 -24.83 -15.65 -28.88
CA SER A 140 -25.77 -16.43 -28.07
C SER A 140 -25.82 -17.92 -28.42
N HIS A 141 -25.44 -18.31 -29.64
CA HIS A 141 -25.35 -19.72 -30.01
C HIS A 141 -24.11 -20.41 -29.40
N GLN A 142 -23.03 -19.67 -29.15
CA GLN A 142 -21.77 -20.25 -28.66
C GLN A 142 -21.75 -20.42 -27.13
N ILE A 143 -22.64 -19.73 -26.40
CA ILE A 143 -22.55 -19.61 -24.94
C ILE A 143 -22.57 -20.96 -24.22
N ASN A 144 -23.47 -21.87 -24.57
CA ASN A 144 -23.59 -23.17 -23.89
C ASN A 144 -22.33 -24.01 -24.05
N LYS A 145 -21.72 -24.00 -25.25
CA LYS A 145 -20.47 -24.70 -25.51
C LYS A 145 -19.33 -24.11 -24.67
N ILE A 146 -19.17 -22.78 -24.73
CA ILE A 146 -18.11 -22.08 -23.99
C ILE A 146 -18.22 -22.32 -22.49
N LEU A 147 -19.42 -22.24 -21.91
CA LEU A 147 -19.61 -22.53 -20.49
C LEU A 147 -19.31 -23.99 -20.15
N SER A 148 -19.69 -24.94 -21.01
CA SER A 148 -19.36 -26.36 -20.81
C SER A 148 -17.85 -26.59 -20.77
N ASP A 149 -17.13 -26.04 -21.74
CA ASP A 149 -15.67 -26.16 -21.85
C ASP A 149 -15.00 -25.54 -20.62
N LEU A 150 -15.37 -24.30 -20.26
CA LEU A 150 -14.81 -23.60 -19.09
C LEU A 150 -15.09 -24.31 -17.77
N LYS A 151 -16.28 -24.89 -17.60
CA LYS A 151 -16.65 -25.64 -16.38
C LYS A 151 -15.82 -26.90 -16.21
N SER A 152 -15.55 -27.63 -17.30
CA SER A 152 -14.87 -28.92 -17.24
C SER A 152 -13.44 -28.84 -16.69
N ASP A 153 -12.75 -27.73 -16.96
CA ASP A 153 -11.37 -27.49 -16.51
C ASP A 153 -11.29 -26.50 -15.33
N TRP A 154 -12.43 -26.16 -14.71
CA TRP A 154 -12.46 -25.11 -13.70
C TRP A 154 -11.91 -25.57 -12.34
N LYS A 155 -10.70 -25.11 -12.02
CA LYS A 155 -10.19 -25.11 -10.63
C LYS A 155 -10.84 -24.02 -9.77
N THR A 156 -11.44 -24.36 -8.63
CA THR A 156 -12.04 -23.37 -7.72
C THR A 156 -11.10 -22.20 -7.42
N ILE A 157 -11.65 -20.99 -7.47
CA ILE A 157 -11.00 -19.77 -6.97
C ILE A 157 -11.71 -19.39 -5.69
N GLU A 158 -10.96 -19.21 -4.60
CA GLU A 158 -11.52 -18.76 -3.35
C GLU A 158 -10.55 -17.85 -2.60
N PHE A 159 -11.10 -16.85 -1.92
CA PHE A 159 -10.34 -15.88 -1.13
C PHE A 159 -11.25 -15.15 -0.16
N ASP A 160 -10.65 -14.68 0.93
CA ASP A 160 -11.31 -13.79 1.87
C ASP A 160 -11.12 -12.34 1.44
N LEU A 161 -12.15 -11.53 1.66
CA LEU A 161 -12.14 -10.11 1.32
C LEU A 161 -11.75 -9.28 2.54
N ASP A 162 -10.57 -8.66 2.48
CA ASP A 162 -10.09 -7.70 3.47
C ASP A 162 -10.38 -6.25 3.08
N GLU A 163 -10.50 -5.97 1.78
CA GLU A 163 -10.52 -4.61 1.24
C GLU A 163 -11.31 -4.48 -0.06
N VAL A 164 -11.77 -3.25 -0.34
CA VAL A 164 -12.37 -2.86 -1.62
C VAL A 164 -11.63 -1.64 -2.17
N TYR A 165 -11.78 -1.37 -3.46
CA TYR A 165 -10.92 -0.40 -4.15
C TYR A 165 -11.72 0.69 -4.80
N PHE A 166 -11.20 1.92 -4.72
CA PHE A 166 -11.57 2.94 -5.69
C PHE A 166 -10.61 2.85 -6.86
N ILE A 167 -11.17 2.74 -8.06
CA ILE A 167 -10.39 2.71 -9.30
C ILE A 167 -10.77 3.87 -10.19
N SER A 168 -9.82 4.36 -10.98
CA SER A 168 -10.08 5.36 -12.01
C SER A 168 -9.24 5.16 -13.27
N ARG A 169 -9.66 5.83 -14.34
CA ARG A 169 -8.94 5.95 -15.61
C ARG A 169 -9.09 7.36 -16.17
N GLU A 170 -8.14 7.78 -16.99
CA GLU A 170 -8.15 9.13 -17.56
C GLU A 170 -9.04 9.20 -18.82
N ASN A 171 -8.84 8.28 -19.78
CA ASN A 171 -9.58 8.25 -21.05
C ASN A 171 -10.39 6.97 -21.28
N ASP A 172 -11.13 6.94 -22.39
CA ASP A 172 -12.10 5.87 -22.66
C ASP A 172 -11.46 4.50 -22.96
N ASP A 173 -10.20 4.50 -23.36
CA ASP A 173 -9.41 3.31 -23.69
C ASP A 173 -8.32 3.01 -22.66
N ASP A 174 -8.08 3.92 -21.70
CA ASP A 174 -7.05 3.76 -20.68
C ASP A 174 -7.45 2.70 -19.65
N PRO A 175 -6.50 1.88 -19.16
CA PRO A 175 -6.75 0.93 -18.11
C PRO A 175 -7.16 1.63 -16.81
N PHE A 176 -8.11 1.02 -16.10
CA PHE A 176 -8.36 1.38 -14.70
C PHE A 176 -7.13 1.08 -13.85
N ILE A 177 -6.82 2.00 -12.96
CA ILE A 177 -5.79 1.87 -11.94
C ILE A 177 -6.40 2.09 -10.57
N ILE A 178 -5.86 1.39 -9.56
CA ILE A 178 -6.26 1.57 -8.16
C ILE A 178 -5.79 2.95 -7.71
N LYS A 179 -6.70 3.70 -7.08
CA LYS A 179 -6.43 5.03 -6.50
C LYS A 179 -6.50 5.01 -4.98
N GLU A 180 -7.47 4.30 -4.43
CA GLU A 180 -7.64 4.14 -2.99
C GLU A 180 -8.01 2.70 -2.65
N VAL A 181 -7.61 2.31 -1.44
CA VAL A 181 -7.95 1.04 -0.80
C VAL A 181 -8.79 1.37 0.42
N LEU A 182 -9.91 0.66 0.60
CA LEU A 182 -10.83 0.78 1.72
C LEU A 182 -10.86 -0.54 2.49
N LEU A 183 -10.46 -0.49 3.76
CA LEU A 183 -10.39 -1.67 4.61
C LEU A 183 -11.77 -2.06 5.15
N LEU A 184 -12.07 -3.36 5.17
CA LEU A 184 -13.26 -3.94 5.81
C LEU A 184 -12.96 -4.43 7.22
N HIS A 185 -11.74 -4.90 7.45
CA HIS A 185 -11.27 -5.42 8.73
C HIS A 185 -10.09 -4.60 9.21
N SER A 186 -10.14 -4.22 10.49
CA SER A 186 -8.94 -3.78 11.22
C SER A 186 -8.26 -5.04 11.74
N ASP A 187 -6.94 -5.15 11.61
CA ASP A 187 -6.14 -6.26 12.18
C ASP A 187 -6.15 -6.24 13.72
N GLN A 188 -7.31 -6.47 14.35
CA GLN A 188 -7.45 -6.52 15.81
C GLN A 188 -7.85 -7.90 16.36
N GLU A 189 -8.14 -8.89 15.52
CA GLU A 189 -8.36 -10.28 15.97
C GLU A 189 -7.65 -11.30 15.07
N THR A 190 -6.31 -11.23 15.02
CA THR A 190 -5.45 -12.41 14.84
C THR A 190 -4.03 -12.03 15.23
N GLN A 191 -3.57 -12.51 16.39
CA GLN A 191 -2.14 -12.62 16.66
C GLN A 191 -1.56 -13.73 15.77
N ILE A 192 -1.32 -13.40 14.50
CA ILE A 192 -0.35 -14.05 13.63
C ILE A 192 0.40 -12.89 12.98
N GLU A 193 1.65 -12.68 13.39
CA GLU A 193 2.50 -11.60 12.86
C GLU A 193 2.76 -11.79 11.36
N ILE A 194 1.94 -11.15 10.53
CA ILE A 194 2.34 -10.73 9.19
C ILE A 194 2.90 -9.30 9.33
N PRO A 195 4.16 -9.04 8.98
CA PRO A 195 4.79 -7.73 9.12
C PRO A 195 4.06 -6.64 8.34
N VAL A 196 3.67 -5.58 9.04
CA VAL A 196 3.20 -4.32 8.47
C VAL A 196 4.31 -3.73 7.60
N VAL A 197 4.13 -3.75 6.28
CA VAL A 197 4.88 -2.87 5.38
C VAL A 197 4.14 -1.54 5.41
N GLU A 198 4.65 -0.55 6.15
CA GLU A 198 4.05 0.78 6.19
C GLU A 198 3.98 1.38 4.78
N VAL A 199 2.75 1.62 4.29
CA VAL A 199 2.48 2.34 3.04
C VAL A 199 2.68 3.83 3.29
N ILE A 200 3.73 4.40 2.71
CA ILE A 200 4.05 5.82 2.86
C ILE A 200 3.55 6.55 1.61
N ASN A 201 2.43 7.27 1.74
CA ASN A 201 1.95 8.17 0.71
C ASN A 201 2.60 9.54 0.87
N GLU A 202 3.75 9.77 0.25
CA GLU A 202 4.31 11.11 0.15
C GLU A 202 3.58 11.94 -0.93
N PRO A 203 3.09 13.16 -0.62
CA PRO A 203 2.77 14.12 -1.64
C PRO A 203 4.07 14.65 -2.28
N VAL A 204 4.16 14.62 -3.61
CA VAL A 204 5.21 15.30 -4.37
C VAL A 204 5.07 16.81 -4.17
N LYS A 205 5.76 17.35 -3.17
CA LYS A 205 6.00 18.79 -3.07
C LYS A 205 7.28 19.11 -3.86
N ASN A 206 7.15 19.99 -4.84
CA ASN A 206 8.30 20.69 -5.42
C ASN A 206 9.03 21.41 -4.27
N ILE A 207 10.24 20.97 -3.96
CA ILE A 207 11.03 21.52 -2.86
C ILE A 207 11.88 22.70 -3.34
N LEU A 208 11.68 23.78 -2.61
CA LEU A 208 12.49 24.98 -2.54
C LEU A 208 13.98 24.64 -2.26
N THR A 209 14.87 25.37 -2.91
CA THR A 209 16.33 25.16 -3.00
C THR A 209 17.15 25.44 -1.73
N ASN A 210 16.61 25.31 -0.51
CA ASN A 210 17.32 25.57 0.75
C ASN A 210 16.89 24.62 1.90
N GLN A 211 17.21 23.32 1.80
CA GLN A 211 16.87 22.33 2.84
C GLN A 211 18.10 21.52 3.25
N PHE A 212 18.22 21.23 4.56
CA PHE A 212 19.22 20.31 5.11
C PHE A 212 18.56 19.04 5.65
N LEU A 213 19.36 17.99 5.80
CA LEU A 213 18.96 16.70 6.33
C LEU A 213 19.75 16.43 7.61
N LEU A 214 19.05 16.23 8.72
CA LEU A 214 19.61 15.59 9.91
C LEU A 214 19.62 14.08 9.66
N THR A 215 20.81 13.50 9.63
CA THR A 215 21.03 12.11 9.22
C THR A 215 21.94 11.36 10.19
N VAL A 216 21.83 10.03 10.15
CA VAL A 216 22.77 9.11 10.76
C VAL A 216 23.41 8.29 9.63
N ILE A 217 24.73 8.18 9.64
CA ILE A 217 25.47 7.27 8.76
C ILE A 217 25.68 5.97 9.55
N PRO A 218 25.12 4.84 9.11
CA PRO A 218 25.29 3.58 9.82
C PRO A 218 26.75 3.11 9.77
N PRO A 219 27.22 2.37 10.81
CA PRO A 219 28.55 1.77 10.80
C PRO A 219 28.80 0.87 9.58
N SER A 220 30.07 0.69 9.22
CA SER A 220 30.46 -0.13 8.07
C SER A 220 30.00 -1.59 8.20
N GLU A 221 30.00 -2.14 9.42
CA GLU A 221 29.51 -3.49 9.71
C GLU A 221 28.01 -3.60 9.40
N PHE A 222 27.20 -2.67 9.91
CA PHE A 222 25.76 -2.63 9.65
C PHE A 222 25.49 -2.51 8.14
N SER A 223 26.17 -1.57 7.47
CA SER A 223 26.07 -1.39 6.01
C SER A 223 26.41 -2.67 5.25
N THR A 224 27.45 -3.38 5.67
CA THR A 224 27.88 -4.65 5.05
C THR A 224 26.81 -5.72 5.20
N LYS A 225 26.22 -5.87 6.39
CA LYS A 225 25.14 -6.84 6.61
C LYS A 225 23.91 -6.52 5.75
N ILE A 226 23.54 -5.25 5.59
CA ILE A 226 22.45 -4.86 4.68
C ILE A 226 22.77 -5.30 3.25
N HIS A 227 24.01 -5.12 2.76
CA HIS A 227 24.35 -5.58 1.40
C HIS A 227 24.29 -7.10 1.25
N LEU A 228 24.79 -7.85 2.23
CA LEU A 228 24.73 -9.31 2.22
C LEU A 228 23.29 -9.83 2.18
N LEU A 229 22.35 -9.12 2.82
CA LEU A 229 20.93 -9.44 2.79
C LEU A 229 20.31 -9.41 1.37
N PHE A 230 20.94 -8.71 0.44
CA PHE A 230 20.47 -8.56 -0.94
C PHE A 230 21.41 -9.18 -1.99
N GLU A 231 22.49 -9.84 -1.57
CA GLU A 231 23.53 -10.35 -2.47
C GLU A 231 22.98 -11.35 -3.49
N ASN A 232 22.07 -12.22 -3.05
CA ASN A 232 21.43 -13.26 -3.87
C ASN A 232 20.06 -12.85 -4.44
N THR A 233 19.78 -11.54 -4.47
CA THR A 233 18.55 -10.99 -5.05
C THR A 233 18.84 -10.17 -6.31
N SER A 234 17.80 -9.94 -7.12
CA SER A 234 17.86 -9.02 -8.26
C SER A 234 18.00 -7.55 -7.84
N PHE A 235 17.65 -7.21 -6.59
CA PHE A 235 17.76 -5.88 -6.05
C PHE A 235 19.17 -5.60 -5.53
N LYS A 236 19.70 -4.41 -5.85
CA LYS A 236 21.02 -3.96 -5.38
C LYS A 236 20.86 -2.62 -4.64
N PRO A 237 21.04 -2.59 -3.31
CA PRO A 237 20.87 -1.36 -2.56
C PRO A 237 21.88 -0.28 -2.95
N LEU A 238 21.42 0.98 -2.94
CA LEU A 238 22.23 2.17 -3.16
C LEU A 238 23.26 2.35 -2.04
N LYS A 239 24.42 2.91 -2.41
CA LYS A 239 25.48 3.34 -1.48
C LYS A 239 25.78 4.83 -1.72
N PRO A 240 26.18 5.61 -0.69
CA PRO A 240 26.20 5.25 0.73
C PRO A 240 24.79 5.23 1.34
N PHE A 241 24.62 4.53 2.47
CA PHE A 241 23.37 4.56 3.22
C PHE A 241 23.32 5.77 4.15
N HIS A 242 22.28 6.59 4.04
CA HIS A 242 21.98 7.66 4.98
C HIS A 242 20.60 7.43 5.58
N LEU A 243 20.54 7.29 6.91
CA LEU A 243 19.27 7.29 7.62
C LEU A 243 18.83 8.73 7.86
N ILE A 244 17.77 9.16 7.16
CA ILE A 244 17.23 10.50 7.31
C ILE A 244 16.31 10.50 8.53
N ILE A 245 16.63 11.33 9.52
CA ILE A 245 15.86 11.51 10.75
C ILE A 245 14.87 12.67 10.61
N LYS A 246 15.32 13.81 10.07
CA LYS A 246 14.51 15.02 9.92
C LYS A 246 15.06 15.93 8.82
N LYS A 247 14.17 16.65 8.11
CA LYS A 247 14.56 17.78 7.25
C LYS A 247 14.53 19.09 8.04
N LEU A 248 15.50 19.95 7.78
CA LEU A 248 15.69 21.23 8.48
C LEU A 248 15.68 22.37 7.47
N SER A 249 15.18 23.53 7.89
CA SER A 249 15.33 24.78 7.15
C SER A 249 16.54 25.57 7.66
N ASN A 250 17.01 26.56 6.88
CA ASN A 250 18.09 27.47 7.29
C ASN A 250 17.82 28.14 8.66
N ASN A 251 16.56 28.43 8.97
CA ASN A 251 16.19 29.17 10.19
C ASN A 251 16.32 28.30 11.46
N ASP A 252 16.36 26.97 11.31
CA ASP A 252 16.37 26.03 12.43
C ASP A 252 17.78 25.75 12.97
N MET A 253 18.82 26.12 12.22
CA MET A 253 20.18 25.60 12.42
C MET A 253 20.78 25.92 13.80
N ASN A 254 20.61 27.15 14.30
CA ASN A 254 21.13 27.55 15.61
C ASN A 254 20.42 26.84 16.76
N GLU A 255 19.10 26.67 16.66
CA GLU A 255 18.29 25.97 17.68
C GLU A 255 18.61 24.48 17.70
N VAL A 256 18.65 23.85 16.53
CA VAL A 256 19.04 22.45 16.37
C VAL A 256 20.43 22.22 16.92
N GLN A 257 21.40 23.09 16.60
CA GLN A 257 22.77 22.98 17.10
C GLN A 257 22.84 23.00 18.63
N SER A 258 22.10 23.90 19.28
CA SER A 258 22.02 23.98 20.74
C SER A 258 21.41 22.72 21.36
N LYS A 259 20.30 22.20 20.79
CA LYS A 259 19.63 21.01 21.29
C LYS A 259 20.43 19.72 21.08
N LEU A 260 21.21 19.62 20.01
CA LEU A 260 22.02 18.44 19.72
C LEU A 260 23.26 18.32 20.61
N GLN A 261 23.80 19.43 21.14
CA GLN A 261 24.96 19.40 22.04
C GLN A 261 24.72 18.65 23.36
N SER A 262 23.48 18.67 23.86
CA SER A 262 23.09 18.00 25.10
C SER A 262 22.29 16.71 24.87
N PHE A 263 22.13 16.30 23.61
CA PHE A 263 21.34 15.13 23.26
C PHE A 263 22.06 13.85 23.74
N PRO A 264 21.36 12.89 24.37
CA PRO A 264 22.01 11.69 24.89
C PRO A 264 22.41 10.73 23.76
N LYS A 265 23.46 9.94 24.00
CA LYS A 265 23.80 8.79 23.14
C LYS A 265 22.62 7.82 23.11
N PHE A 266 22.36 7.23 21.96
CA PHE A 266 21.23 6.34 21.76
C PHE A 266 21.55 5.25 20.73
N ASN A 267 20.82 4.15 20.80
CA ASN A 267 20.85 3.09 19.79
C ASN A 267 19.67 3.24 18.82
N ILE A 268 19.87 2.74 17.61
CA ILE A 268 18.83 2.60 16.60
C ILE A 268 18.60 1.13 16.35
N GLU A 269 17.35 0.70 16.45
CA GLU A 269 16.95 -0.68 16.22
C GLU A 269 16.15 -0.82 14.93
N PHE A 270 16.32 -1.95 14.27
CA PHE A 270 15.58 -2.39 13.11
C PHE A 270 15.12 -3.83 13.33
N ASP A 271 14.02 -4.22 12.70
CA ASP A 271 13.59 -5.61 12.68
C ASP A 271 13.12 -6.05 11.29
N LYS A 272 12.66 -7.30 11.20
CA LYS A 272 12.09 -7.89 9.98
C LYS A 272 10.90 -7.08 9.40
N ASN A 273 10.32 -6.16 10.16
CA ASN A 273 9.20 -5.29 9.78
C ASN A 273 9.68 -3.86 9.40
N SER A 274 10.96 -3.54 9.58
CA SER A 274 11.51 -2.23 9.24
C SER A 274 11.50 -1.90 7.75
N MET A 275 11.25 -2.87 6.87
CA MET A 275 11.24 -2.62 5.43
C MET A 275 9.93 -2.00 4.96
N CYS A 276 10.02 -0.83 4.33
CA CYS A 276 8.89 -0.07 3.82
C CYS A 276 9.04 0.18 2.33
N TYR A 277 7.93 0.23 1.60
CA TYR A 277 7.92 0.52 0.17
C TYR A 277 6.90 1.62 -0.15
N ASN A 278 7.34 2.62 -0.91
CA ASN A 278 6.48 3.68 -1.40
C ASN A 278 5.96 3.31 -2.80
N TYR A 279 4.69 2.92 -2.88
CA TYR A 279 4.04 2.49 -4.12
C TYR A 279 3.95 3.58 -5.19
N ASN A 280 4.02 4.86 -4.81
CA ASN A 280 3.94 5.98 -5.75
C ASN A 280 5.30 6.26 -6.40
N THR A 281 6.40 6.05 -5.67
CA THR A 281 7.75 6.40 -6.13
C THR A 281 8.60 5.18 -6.50
N GLY A 282 8.15 3.97 -6.18
CA GLY A 282 8.94 2.75 -6.36
C GLY A 282 10.09 2.60 -5.36
N LYS A 283 10.17 3.47 -4.35
CA LYS A 283 11.30 3.51 -3.42
C LYS A 283 11.13 2.55 -2.25
N LEU A 284 12.20 1.81 -1.96
CA LEU A 284 12.34 0.90 -0.84
C LEU A 284 13.17 1.57 0.26
N PHE A 285 12.72 1.49 1.51
CA PHE A 285 13.35 2.11 2.67
C PHE A 285 13.47 1.11 3.83
N LEU A 286 14.42 1.38 4.73
CA LEU A 286 14.42 0.82 6.09
C LEU A 286 14.07 1.90 7.10
N ARG A 287 13.05 1.65 7.91
CA ARG A 287 12.63 2.49 9.02
C ARG A 287 13.10 1.93 10.35
N PRO A 288 13.74 2.74 11.20
CA PRO A 288 14.08 2.31 12.53
C PRO A 288 12.81 2.16 13.37
N LYS A 289 12.86 1.31 14.39
CA LYS A 289 11.85 1.31 15.45
C LYS A 289 11.81 2.69 16.11
N LEU A 290 10.59 3.19 16.33
CA LEU A 290 10.42 4.44 17.07
C LEU A 290 10.78 4.21 18.54
N ASN A 291 11.69 5.05 19.03
CA ASN A 291 12.01 5.19 20.44
C ASN A 291 11.97 6.68 20.82
N ASP A 292 12.02 6.98 22.12
CA ASP A 292 11.92 8.36 22.63
C ASP A 292 12.98 9.29 22.05
N ASN A 293 14.17 8.78 21.74
CA ASN A 293 15.25 9.56 21.14
C ASN A 293 14.95 9.92 19.69
N ILE A 294 14.55 8.95 18.85
CA ILE A 294 14.12 9.18 17.47
C ILE A 294 12.95 10.18 17.44
N VAL A 295 11.95 9.99 18.30
CA VAL A 295 10.77 10.88 18.37
C VAL A 295 11.18 12.29 18.82
N SER A 296 12.09 12.42 19.78
CA SER A 296 12.64 13.71 20.21
C SER A 296 13.39 14.42 19.09
N LEU A 297 14.23 13.70 18.34
CA LEU A 297 14.95 14.24 17.18
C LEU A 297 13.98 14.73 16.09
N GLN A 298 12.90 13.98 15.84
CA GLN A 298 11.85 14.36 14.88
C GLN A 298 11.08 15.62 15.29
N LYS A 299 11.02 15.92 16.59
CA LYS A 299 10.35 17.08 17.20
C LYS A 299 11.29 18.25 17.50
N LEU A 300 12.55 18.21 17.08
CA LEU A 300 13.56 19.24 17.42
C LEU A 300 13.15 20.67 17.05
N VAL A 301 12.25 20.86 16.07
CA VAL A 301 11.65 22.14 15.69
C VAL A 301 10.21 21.92 15.22
N ASP A 302 9.37 22.95 15.39
CA ASP A 302 7.95 22.99 14.95
C ASP A 302 7.85 23.09 13.43
N TYR A 303 8.25 22.01 12.77
CA TYR A 303 8.00 21.80 11.35
C TYR A 303 7.10 20.57 11.19
N ASP A 304 5.99 20.78 10.51
CA ASP A 304 4.98 19.78 10.22
C ASP A 304 5.56 18.73 9.27
N ASN A 305 5.91 17.55 9.79
CA ASN A 305 6.45 16.43 9.02
C ASN A 305 5.36 15.70 8.21
N GLN A 306 4.24 16.36 7.87
CA GLN A 306 3.11 15.77 7.16
C GLN A 306 3.56 15.16 5.81
N GLY A 307 3.74 13.83 5.83
CA GLY A 307 3.93 13.00 4.66
C GLY A 307 5.35 12.91 4.11
N GLU A 308 6.41 13.10 4.91
CA GLU A 308 7.79 12.99 4.41
C GLU A 308 8.60 11.85 5.07
N THR A 309 9.39 11.13 4.27
CA THR A 309 9.92 9.81 4.54
C THR A 309 11.14 9.90 5.44
N ILE A 310 10.88 9.65 6.71
CA ILE A 310 11.90 9.26 7.68
C ILE A 310 12.28 7.81 7.40
N GLY A 311 13.58 7.55 7.26
CA GLY A 311 14.09 6.23 6.89
C GLY A 311 15.38 6.27 6.07
N MET A 312 15.95 5.09 5.89
CA MET A 312 17.16 4.87 5.10
C MET A 312 16.75 4.36 3.72
N LEU A 313 16.94 5.17 2.68
CA LEU A 313 16.63 4.78 1.30
C LEU A 313 17.56 3.64 0.88
N LEU A 314 16.97 2.51 0.49
CA LEU A 314 17.70 1.38 -0.07
C LEU A 314 17.79 1.48 -1.60
N GLY A 315 16.80 2.04 -2.28
CA GLY A 315 16.81 2.15 -3.74
C GLY A 315 15.41 2.10 -4.33
N GLU A 316 15.33 1.97 -5.65
CA GLU A 316 14.07 1.82 -6.38
C GLU A 316 13.91 0.37 -6.87
N ILE A 317 12.71 -0.17 -6.75
CA ILE A 317 12.40 -1.53 -7.20
C ILE A 317 11.04 -1.56 -7.89
N ASN A 318 10.89 -2.44 -8.88
CA ASN A 318 9.60 -2.70 -9.52
C ASN A 318 8.65 -3.37 -8.51
N LYS A 319 7.40 -2.90 -8.46
CA LYS A 319 6.34 -3.47 -7.62
C LYS A 319 6.18 -4.99 -7.79
N LEU A 320 6.39 -5.51 -9.00
CA LEU A 320 6.28 -6.95 -9.30
C LEU A 320 7.33 -7.80 -8.57
N ASP A 321 8.50 -7.22 -8.27
CA ASP A 321 9.60 -7.92 -7.59
C ASP A 321 9.54 -7.76 -6.06
N LEU A 322 8.66 -6.88 -5.56
CA LEU A 322 8.58 -6.50 -4.15
C LEU A 322 8.23 -7.69 -3.24
N THR A 323 7.27 -8.52 -3.64
CA THR A 323 6.81 -9.65 -2.79
C THR A 323 7.92 -10.66 -2.57
N VAL A 324 8.60 -11.06 -3.65
CA VAL A 324 9.72 -12.02 -3.58
C VAL A 324 10.87 -11.42 -2.75
N LEU A 325 11.18 -10.14 -2.95
CA LEU A 325 12.20 -9.45 -2.17
C LEU A 325 11.83 -9.37 -0.68
N ALA A 326 10.57 -9.09 -0.36
CA ALA A 326 10.10 -8.95 1.02
C ALA A 326 10.10 -10.27 1.78
N GLU A 327 9.74 -11.37 1.12
CA GLU A 327 9.86 -12.71 1.69
C GLU A 327 11.33 -13.06 1.96
N HIS A 328 12.22 -12.81 0.99
CA HIS A 328 13.66 -13.02 1.16
C HIS A 328 14.20 -12.21 2.34
N PHE A 329 13.87 -10.93 2.42
CA PHE A 329 14.27 -10.03 3.50
C PHE A 329 13.87 -10.58 4.88
N LYS A 330 12.61 -10.99 5.04
CA LYS A 330 12.09 -11.50 6.31
C LYS A 330 12.77 -12.80 6.75
N GLN A 331 13.02 -13.70 5.80
CA GLN A 331 13.64 -15.00 6.09
C GLN A 331 15.12 -14.88 6.46
N ASN A 332 15.82 -13.87 5.92
CA ASN A 332 17.27 -13.72 6.07
C ASN A 332 17.67 -12.57 7.01
N TRP A 333 16.70 -11.94 7.68
CA TRP A 333 16.94 -10.83 8.60
C TRP A 333 17.76 -11.26 9.81
N THR A 334 18.94 -10.66 9.97
CA THR A 334 19.91 -11.00 11.04
C THR A 334 20.50 -9.77 11.72
N ILE A 335 19.97 -8.58 11.41
CA ILE A 335 20.55 -7.29 11.76
C ILE A 335 19.62 -6.62 12.76
N THR A 336 20.06 -6.24 13.95
CA THR A 336 19.12 -5.75 14.97
C THR A 336 19.28 -4.28 15.28
N ASP A 337 20.51 -3.78 15.38
CA ASP A 337 20.74 -2.44 15.92
C ASP A 337 22.16 -1.93 15.62
N PHE A 338 22.37 -0.66 15.95
CA PHE A 338 23.70 -0.08 16.15
C PHE A 338 23.61 1.15 17.06
N ASP A 339 24.72 1.45 17.75
CA ASP A 339 24.89 2.69 18.49
C ASP A 339 25.15 3.88 17.55
N VAL A 340 24.51 5.01 17.83
CA VAL A 340 24.75 6.24 17.09
C VAL A 340 25.91 6.98 17.72
N ASP A 341 27.05 6.96 17.05
CA ASP A 341 28.23 7.73 17.48
C ASP A 341 28.16 9.19 17.00
N ARG A 342 27.43 9.44 15.90
CA ARG A 342 27.40 10.74 15.26
C ARG A 342 26.09 11.04 14.54
N LEU A 343 25.62 12.28 14.67
CA LEU A 343 24.58 12.88 13.82
C LEU A 343 25.23 13.85 12.82
N HIS A 344 24.76 13.83 11.57
CA HIS A 344 25.26 14.71 10.52
C HIS A 344 24.14 15.64 10.02
N ILE A 345 24.48 16.89 9.75
CA ILE A 345 23.63 17.79 8.98
C ILE A 345 24.23 17.92 7.58
N ILE A 346 23.48 17.45 6.60
CA ILE A 346 23.90 17.39 5.19
C ILE A 346 23.01 18.33 4.38
N ALA A 347 23.59 19.16 3.53
CA ALA A 347 22.82 19.98 2.60
C ALA A 347 22.19 19.13 1.48
N SER A 348 21.16 19.63 0.82
CA SER A 348 20.48 18.92 -0.27
C SER A 348 21.37 18.55 -1.45
N ASP A 349 22.52 19.20 -1.60
CA ASP A 349 23.55 18.90 -2.61
C ASP A 349 24.51 17.77 -2.18
N GLY A 350 24.33 17.22 -0.97
CA GLY A 350 25.14 16.15 -0.41
C GLY A 350 26.35 16.61 0.41
N ASN A 351 26.61 17.91 0.51
CA ASN A 351 27.73 18.43 1.29
C ASN A 351 27.44 18.41 2.79
N GLU A 352 28.28 17.73 3.58
CA GLU A 352 28.22 17.79 5.04
C GLU A 352 28.49 19.21 5.52
N GLN A 353 27.57 19.76 6.30
CA GLN A 353 27.67 21.11 6.86
C GLN A 353 28.18 21.09 8.29
N ASN A 354 27.75 20.09 9.07
CA ASN A 354 28.14 19.95 10.46
C ASN A 354 27.92 18.50 10.93
N SER A 355 28.63 18.09 11.99
CA SER A 355 28.33 16.85 12.70
C SER A 355 28.51 16.95 14.20
N TYR A 356 27.72 16.15 14.91
CA TYR A 356 27.62 16.09 16.36
C TYR A 356 28.04 14.72 16.81
N HIS A 357 29.12 14.68 17.59
CA HIS A 357 29.65 13.44 18.14
C HIS A 357 29.12 13.24 19.54
N PHE A 358 28.58 12.04 19.81
CA PHE A 358 28.29 11.63 21.17
C PHE A 358 29.61 11.22 21.82
N THR A 359 30.12 12.03 22.73
CA THR A 359 31.26 11.63 23.55
C THR A 359 30.75 10.74 24.67
N ASP A 360 31.44 9.62 24.93
CA ASP A 360 31.19 8.86 26.15
C ASP A 360 31.53 9.78 27.32
N THR A 361 30.52 10.17 28.10
CA THR A 361 30.74 10.82 29.40
C THR A 361 31.42 9.79 30.30
N PHE A 362 32.75 9.71 30.22
CA PHE A 362 33.55 9.22 31.32
C PHE A 362 33.24 10.12 32.51
N ILE A 363 32.36 9.64 33.39
CA ILE A 363 32.33 10.12 34.77
C ILE A 363 33.74 9.88 35.28
N LEU A 364 34.56 10.94 35.30
CA LEU A 364 35.71 11.01 36.18
C LEU A 364 35.15 10.88 37.59
N LYS A 365 35.06 9.66 38.10
CA LYS A 365 35.07 9.42 39.53
C LYS A 365 36.30 10.15 40.04
N GLN A 366 36.08 11.22 40.80
CA GLN A 366 37.11 11.79 41.65
C GLN A 366 37.70 10.63 42.46
N CYS A 367 38.90 10.19 42.07
CA CYS A 367 39.78 9.50 42.99
C CYS A 367 40.37 10.59 43.88
N SER A 368 39.70 10.86 44.99
CA SER A 368 40.31 11.47 46.15
C SER A 368 41.37 10.49 46.67
N PHE A 369 42.62 10.71 46.30
CA PHE A 369 43.74 10.21 47.09
C PHE A 369 43.90 11.15 48.29
N SER A 370 43.81 10.54 49.46
CA SER A 370 44.21 11.12 50.76
C SER A 370 45.71 10.90 50.96
#